data_AF-A0A2V7MN12-F1
#
_entry.id   AF-A0A2V7MN12-F1
#
_cell.length_a   1.000
_cell.length_b   1.000
_cell.length_c   1.000
_cell.angle_alpha   90.00
_cell.angle_beta   90.00
_cell.angle_gamma   90.00
#
_symmetry.space_group_name_H-M   'P 1'
#
loop_
_entity.id
_entity.type
_entity.pdbx_description
1 polymer ?
#
loop_
_entity_poly.entity_id
_entity_poly.type
_entity_poly.pdbx_seq_one_letter_code
_entity_poly.pdbx_strand_id
1 'polypeptide(L)'
;MASRTRPTTQSPPLPAGLTREQLLEIYRYLRLTRTLEERLTALYRQSKVIGGLFRSLGQEGESVGSAYALERGKNRDILSPLIRNLGSMLVMGARPVEILRQYMAKADGPTRGRELNVHFNDLELGYLGQISHLGDMIPVMAGITLTFKLRGEPRVGLVYIGDGGTSTGTFHEGLNFAAVQRCPLVVIAEYNRWAYSTPPEKQFAVKDLVDKAKGYGVAAATVDGNDVLAVYQATRLAAERARGGAGVQFLEVKTYRRKGHAEHDDQHYVPPDELDWWAKQNDPLDRYVKQLVQHDWVDERELSDVDEHVRVEIDEATDACVDEPLPQGETALPGVYANPRAAERLWFRNL
;
A
#
# COMPACT_ATOMS: atom_id res chain seq x y z
N MET A 1 -17.78 56.70 11.81
CA MET A 1 -18.00 55.27 11.54
C MET A 1 -16.97 54.82 10.51
N ALA A 2 -15.84 54.27 10.95
CA ALA A 2 -14.83 53.74 10.04
C ALA A 2 -15.08 52.23 9.89
N SER A 3 -15.63 51.84 8.73
CA SER A 3 -15.75 50.45 8.32
C SER A 3 -14.34 49.86 8.17
N ARG A 4 -13.97 48.96 9.07
CA ARG A 4 -12.77 48.12 8.90
C ARG A 4 -13.17 46.95 8.01
N THR A 5 -12.83 47.04 6.73
CA THR A 5 -12.81 45.89 5.82
C THR A 5 -11.84 44.85 6.38
N ARG A 6 -12.36 43.65 6.69
CA ARG A 6 -11.54 42.48 7.02
C ARG A 6 -10.63 42.19 5.82
N PRO A 7 -9.32 41.91 6.01
CA PRO A 7 -8.49 41.42 4.91
C PRO A 7 -9.06 40.08 4.45
N THR A 8 -9.43 39.98 3.17
CA THR A 8 -9.62 38.69 2.51
C THR A 8 -8.26 38.05 2.35
N THR A 9 -7.79 37.31 3.35
CA THR A 9 -6.67 36.40 3.24
C THR A 9 -7.11 35.27 2.33
N GLN A 10 -6.72 35.32 1.05
CA GLN A 10 -6.81 34.14 0.18
C GLN A 10 -5.98 33.03 0.82
N SER A 11 -6.60 31.87 1.05
CA SER A 11 -5.86 30.67 1.48
C SER A 11 -4.72 30.42 0.49
N PRO A 12 -3.53 29.99 0.98
CA PRO A 12 -2.42 29.68 0.10
C PRO A 12 -2.81 28.60 -0.93
N PRO A 13 -2.18 28.59 -2.12
CA PRO A 13 -2.53 27.63 -3.16
C PRO A 13 -2.38 26.20 -2.66
N LEU A 14 -3.35 25.37 -3.00
CA LEU A 14 -3.36 23.96 -2.60
C LEU A 14 -2.24 23.19 -3.31
N PRO A 15 -1.63 22.20 -2.63
CA PRO A 15 -0.46 21.50 -3.14
C PRO A 15 -0.85 20.55 -4.28
N ALA A 16 0.05 20.41 -5.25
CA ALA A 16 -0.01 19.40 -6.32
C ALA A 16 -1.31 19.36 -7.16
N GLY A 17 -2.11 20.43 -7.16
CA GLY A 17 -3.39 20.51 -7.89
C GLY A 17 -4.56 19.81 -7.17
N LEU A 18 -4.39 19.42 -5.91
CA LEU A 18 -5.44 18.81 -5.10
C LEU A 18 -6.48 19.84 -4.66
N THR A 19 -7.73 19.40 -4.50
CA THR A 19 -8.76 20.17 -3.80
C THR A 19 -8.69 19.94 -2.30
N ARG A 20 -9.35 20.79 -1.53
CA ARG A 20 -9.44 20.66 -0.09
C ARG A 20 -10.13 19.37 0.35
N GLU A 21 -11.17 18.97 -0.36
CA GLU A 21 -11.89 17.71 -0.13
C GLU A 21 -10.95 16.52 -0.34
N GLN A 22 -10.07 16.59 -1.34
CA GLN A 22 -9.06 15.55 -1.58
C GLN A 22 -8.00 15.51 -0.47
N LEU A 23 -7.61 16.66 0.10
CA LEU A 23 -6.71 16.70 1.25
C LEU A 23 -7.31 15.99 2.48
N LEU A 24 -8.60 16.21 2.74
CA LEU A 24 -9.37 15.53 3.78
C LEU A 24 -9.57 14.04 3.47
N GLU A 25 -9.79 13.67 2.21
CA GLU A 25 -9.92 12.27 1.80
C GLU A 25 -8.60 11.50 2.01
N ILE A 26 -7.46 12.09 1.65
CA ILE A 26 -6.13 11.54 1.94
C ILE A 26 -5.94 11.39 3.46
N TYR A 27 -6.30 12.41 4.25
CA TYR A 27 -6.25 12.32 5.72
C TYR A 27 -7.08 11.14 6.24
N ARG A 28 -8.32 11.00 5.75
CA ARG A 28 -9.20 9.88 6.10
C ARG A 28 -8.53 8.55 5.82
N TYR A 29 -7.89 8.36 4.67
CA TYR A 29 -7.22 7.09 4.36
C TYR A 29 -5.98 6.83 5.23
N LEU A 30 -5.20 7.85 5.58
CA LEU A 30 -4.09 7.72 6.53
C LEU A 30 -4.61 7.25 7.90
N ARG A 31 -5.66 7.92 8.41
CA ARG A 31 -6.29 7.58 9.69
C ARG A 31 -6.97 6.22 9.67
N LEU A 32 -7.68 5.89 8.60
CA LEU A 32 -8.31 4.59 8.41
C LEU A 32 -7.27 3.47 8.43
N THR A 33 -6.15 3.65 7.73
CA THR A 33 -5.04 2.68 7.73
C THR A 33 -4.48 2.48 9.14
N ARG A 34 -4.08 3.57 9.82
CA ARG A 34 -3.51 3.51 11.17
C ARG A 34 -4.46 2.85 12.17
N THR A 35 -5.72 3.29 12.19
CA THR A 35 -6.74 2.84 13.14
C THR A 35 -7.11 1.38 12.90
N LEU A 36 -7.24 0.96 11.63
CA LEU A 36 -7.52 -0.43 11.28
C LEU A 36 -6.37 -1.36 11.69
N GLU A 37 -5.11 -0.96 11.47
CA GLU A 37 -3.96 -1.75 11.93
C GLU A 37 -3.86 -1.84 13.45
N GLU A 38 -4.22 -0.78 14.18
CA GLU A 38 -4.32 -0.80 15.65
C GLU A 38 -5.43 -1.75 16.11
N ARG A 39 -6.58 -1.75 15.44
CA ARG A 39 -7.66 -2.72 15.68
C ARG A 39 -7.19 -4.15 15.41
N LEU A 40 -6.51 -4.41 14.29
CA LEU A 40 -5.92 -5.70 13.97
C LEU A 40 -4.90 -6.14 15.04
N THR A 41 -4.10 -5.21 15.56
CA THR A 41 -3.17 -5.49 16.67
C THR A 41 -3.91 -5.94 17.93
N ALA A 42 -5.00 -5.25 18.30
CA ALA A 42 -5.82 -5.63 19.44
C ALA A 42 -6.44 -7.02 19.25
N LEU A 43 -6.95 -7.32 18.05
CA LEU A 43 -7.51 -8.63 17.70
C LEU A 43 -6.44 -9.73 17.65
N TYR A 44 -5.23 -9.42 17.21
CA TYR A 44 -4.08 -10.33 17.22
C TYR A 44 -3.72 -10.75 18.65
N ARG A 45 -3.70 -9.81 19.60
CA ARG A 45 -3.47 -10.09 21.03
C ARG A 45 -4.58 -10.92 21.69
N GLN A 46 -5.77 -10.93 21.09
CA GLN A 46 -6.89 -11.78 21.50
C GLN A 46 -6.90 -13.13 20.76
N SER A 47 -5.85 -13.44 19.97
CA SER A 47 -5.75 -14.64 19.14
C SER A 47 -6.86 -14.77 18.09
N LYS A 48 -7.49 -13.65 17.68
CA LYS A 48 -8.55 -13.62 16.66
C LYS A 48 -8.00 -13.48 15.24
N VAL A 49 -6.85 -12.81 15.08
CA VAL A 49 -6.13 -12.75 13.79
C VAL A 49 -5.39 -14.08 13.58
N ILE A 50 -5.49 -14.63 12.38
CA ILE A 50 -4.82 -15.85 11.96
C ILE A 50 -3.59 -15.50 11.11
N GLY A 51 -2.47 -16.14 11.40
CA GLY A 51 -1.19 -15.90 10.70
C GLY A 51 -0.43 -14.67 11.23
N GLY A 52 0.42 -14.09 10.38
CA GLY A 52 1.29 -12.98 10.76
C GLY A 52 0.68 -11.62 10.44
N LEU A 53 0.72 -10.67 11.38
CA LEU A 53 0.32 -9.28 11.16
C LEU A 53 1.55 -8.41 10.81
N PHE A 54 1.47 -7.69 9.68
CA PHE A 54 2.53 -6.83 9.18
C PHE A 54 2.02 -5.40 9.10
N ARG A 55 2.54 -4.53 9.97
CA ARG A 55 2.05 -3.15 10.10
C ARG A 55 2.86 -2.18 9.25
N SER A 56 2.18 -1.14 8.77
CA SER A 56 2.75 -0.04 8.01
C SER A 56 3.15 1.15 8.87
N LEU A 57 3.16 1.04 10.22
CA LEU A 57 3.49 2.17 11.11
C LEU A 57 4.80 2.88 10.70
N GLY A 58 4.68 4.15 10.30
CA GLY A 58 5.76 4.99 9.80
C GLY A 58 5.89 5.04 8.28
N GLN A 59 5.13 4.22 7.56
CA GLN A 59 5.16 4.00 6.11
C GLN A 59 3.79 4.21 5.45
N GLU A 60 2.70 4.36 6.21
CA GLU A 60 1.35 4.48 5.64
C GLU A 60 1.21 5.66 4.65
N GLY A 61 2.00 6.71 4.87
CA GLY A 61 2.09 7.89 4.00
C GLY A 61 2.48 7.53 2.58
N GLU A 62 3.40 6.58 2.42
CA GLU A 62 3.80 6.11 1.10
C GLU A 62 2.63 5.42 0.42
N SER A 63 2.01 4.44 1.09
CA SER A 63 0.97 3.60 0.51
C SER A 63 -0.28 4.38 0.12
N VAL A 64 -0.67 5.36 0.94
CA VAL A 64 -1.85 6.20 0.68
C VAL A 64 -1.51 7.22 -0.41
N GLY A 65 -0.39 7.93 -0.28
CA GLY A 65 0.00 8.96 -1.24
C GLY A 65 0.17 8.41 -2.67
N SER A 66 0.85 7.27 -2.81
CA SER A 66 1.09 6.66 -4.12
C SER A 66 -0.19 6.08 -4.73
N ALA A 67 -1.05 5.42 -3.93
CA ALA A 67 -2.31 4.88 -4.44
C ALA A 67 -3.30 5.99 -4.83
N TYR A 68 -3.32 7.11 -4.09
CA TYR A 68 -4.22 8.23 -4.37
C TYR A 68 -3.90 8.94 -5.69
N ALA A 69 -2.67 8.79 -6.18
CA ALA A 69 -2.23 9.30 -7.48
C ALA A 69 -2.71 8.45 -8.68
N LEU A 70 -3.29 7.27 -8.45
CA LEU A 70 -3.81 6.40 -9.50
C LEU A 70 -5.25 6.72 -9.87
N GLU A 71 -5.64 6.42 -11.11
CA GLU A 71 -7.03 6.46 -11.52
C GLU A 71 -7.79 5.27 -10.96
N ARG A 72 -8.68 5.53 -10.00
CA ARG A 72 -9.54 4.53 -9.35
C ARG A 72 -10.75 4.15 -10.20
N GLY A 73 -11.28 2.95 -9.98
CA GLY A 73 -12.56 2.50 -10.52
C GLY A 73 -12.44 1.36 -11.53
N LYS A 74 -13.60 0.91 -12.02
CA LYS A 74 -13.71 -0.30 -12.85
C LYS A 74 -12.84 -0.24 -14.09
N ASN A 75 -11.92 -1.19 -14.22
CA ASN A 75 -10.98 -1.31 -15.34
C ASN A 75 -10.07 -0.07 -15.53
N ARG A 76 -9.74 0.64 -14.44
CA ARG A 76 -8.77 1.74 -14.45
C ARG A 76 -7.39 1.23 -14.02
N ASP A 77 -6.57 2.06 -13.39
CA ASP A 77 -5.22 1.66 -13.00
C ASP A 77 -5.27 0.49 -12.03
N ILE A 78 -4.18 -0.29 -12.00
CA ILE A 78 -4.05 -1.45 -11.12
C ILE A 78 -2.80 -1.33 -10.27
N LEU A 79 -2.88 -1.69 -9.00
CA LEU A 79 -1.73 -1.82 -8.14
C LEU A 79 -1.53 -3.25 -7.63
N SER A 80 -0.30 -3.59 -7.26
CA SER A 80 0.00 -4.79 -6.50
C SER A 80 0.72 -4.41 -5.21
N PRO A 81 0.05 -4.49 -4.04
CA PRO A 81 0.56 -4.05 -2.75
C PRO A 81 1.61 -5.02 -2.21
N LEU A 82 2.53 -4.56 -1.38
CA LEU A 82 3.35 -5.41 -0.51
C LEU A 82 2.64 -5.65 0.85
N ILE A 83 3.23 -6.49 1.72
CA ILE A 83 2.67 -6.88 3.05
C ILE A 83 2.33 -5.68 3.95
N ARG A 84 2.88 -4.49 3.67
CA ARG A 84 2.65 -3.26 4.44
C ARG A 84 1.85 -2.21 3.70
N ASN A 85 1.26 -2.50 2.55
CA ASN A 85 0.52 -1.48 1.78
C ASN A 85 -0.99 -1.61 1.92
N LEU A 86 -1.48 -1.95 3.12
CA LEU A 86 -2.91 -1.99 3.41
C LEU A 86 -3.60 -0.67 3.02
N GLY A 87 -2.96 0.47 3.31
CA GLY A 87 -3.48 1.79 2.95
C GLY A 87 -3.74 1.95 1.44
N SER A 88 -2.90 1.35 0.59
CA SER A 88 -3.10 1.38 -0.85
C SER A 88 -4.37 0.63 -1.29
N MET A 89 -4.70 -0.49 -0.65
CA MET A 89 -5.92 -1.25 -0.96
C MET A 89 -7.17 -0.48 -0.50
N LEU A 90 -7.11 0.17 0.67
CA LEU A 90 -8.20 1.01 1.18
C LEU A 90 -8.49 2.18 0.22
N VAL A 91 -7.44 2.84 -0.27
CA VAL A 91 -7.58 3.93 -1.27
C VAL A 91 -8.27 3.42 -2.55
N MET A 92 -7.91 2.22 -3.02
CA MET A 92 -8.53 1.60 -4.19
C MET A 92 -9.96 1.07 -3.94
N GLY A 93 -10.43 1.07 -2.69
CA GLY A 93 -11.82 0.78 -2.34
C GLY A 93 -12.07 -0.50 -1.54
N ALA A 94 -11.01 -1.19 -1.09
CA ALA A 94 -11.18 -2.32 -0.16
C ALA A 94 -11.86 -1.84 1.13
N ARG A 95 -12.84 -2.59 1.64
CA ARG A 95 -13.61 -2.18 2.82
C ARG A 95 -12.98 -2.72 4.11
N PRO A 96 -12.97 -1.96 5.22
CA PRO A 96 -12.41 -2.43 6.50
C PRO A 96 -12.97 -3.78 6.95
N VAL A 97 -14.26 -4.05 6.76
CA VAL A 97 -14.87 -5.34 7.11
C VAL A 97 -14.29 -6.52 6.31
N GLU A 98 -13.92 -6.31 5.04
CA GLU A 98 -13.30 -7.35 4.21
C GLU A 98 -11.87 -7.63 4.67
N ILE A 99 -11.14 -6.57 5.05
CA ILE A 99 -9.81 -6.70 5.65
C ILE A 99 -9.88 -7.48 6.96
N LEU A 100 -10.77 -7.09 7.87
CA LEU A 100 -10.94 -7.76 9.15
C LEU A 100 -11.32 -9.25 8.97
N ARG A 101 -12.28 -9.55 8.07
CA ARG A 101 -12.63 -10.92 7.71
C ARG A 101 -11.44 -11.71 7.17
N GLN A 102 -10.65 -11.10 6.29
CA GLN A 102 -9.46 -11.72 5.71
C GLN A 102 -8.41 -12.06 6.78
N TYR A 103 -8.07 -11.11 7.64
CA TYR A 103 -7.09 -11.31 8.72
C TYR A 103 -7.57 -12.29 9.80
N MET A 104 -8.88 -12.39 10.05
CA MET A 104 -9.47 -13.37 10.97
C MET A 104 -9.86 -14.70 10.29
N ALA A 105 -9.53 -14.87 9.00
CA ALA A 105 -9.87 -16.04 8.18
C ALA A 105 -11.36 -16.43 8.23
N LYS A 106 -12.27 -15.43 8.24
CA LYS A 106 -13.72 -15.67 8.25
C LYS A 106 -14.20 -16.28 6.94
N ALA A 107 -15.28 -17.07 7.02
CA ALA A 107 -15.84 -17.78 5.86
C ALA A 107 -16.23 -16.84 4.71
N ASP A 108 -16.76 -15.67 5.06
CA ASP A 108 -17.17 -14.62 4.11
C ASP A 108 -16.05 -13.61 3.80
N GLY A 109 -14.82 -13.91 4.20
CA GLY A 109 -13.65 -13.14 3.80
C GLY A 109 -13.34 -13.27 2.31
N PRO A 110 -12.58 -12.32 1.73
CA PRO A 110 -12.24 -12.30 0.30
C PRO A 110 -11.72 -13.64 -0.25
N THR A 111 -10.89 -14.33 0.53
CA THR A 111 -10.29 -15.61 0.14
C THR A 111 -10.93 -16.82 0.83
N ARG A 112 -11.98 -16.59 1.62
CA ARG A 112 -12.70 -17.62 2.40
C ARG A 112 -11.75 -18.44 3.28
N GLY A 113 -10.78 -17.76 3.89
CA GLY A 113 -9.76 -18.34 4.78
C GLY A 113 -8.69 -19.20 4.11
N ARG A 114 -8.55 -19.15 2.78
CA ARG A 114 -7.49 -19.88 2.05
C ARG A 114 -6.15 -19.15 2.03
N GLU A 115 -6.21 -17.84 2.11
CA GLU A 115 -5.07 -16.93 2.18
C GLU A 115 -5.28 -15.99 3.37
N LEU A 116 -4.22 -15.28 3.76
CA LEU A 116 -4.24 -14.38 4.92
C LEU A 116 -3.67 -13.00 4.54
N ASN A 117 -3.82 -12.02 5.42
CA ASN A 117 -3.28 -10.66 5.22
C ASN A 117 -3.80 -10.00 3.92
N VAL A 118 -2.97 -9.19 3.28
CA VAL A 118 -3.27 -8.50 2.01
C VAL A 118 -3.21 -9.41 0.76
N HIS A 119 -3.17 -10.74 0.93
CA HIS A 119 -3.04 -11.72 -0.17
C HIS A 119 -4.41 -12.00 -0.83
N PHE A 120 -5.07 -10.96 -1.31
CA PHE A 120 -6.33 -11.06 -2.02
C PHE A 120 -6.47 -9.95 -3.07
N ASN A 121 -7.33 -10.16 -4.05
CA ASN A 121 -7.44 -9.30 -5.21
C ASN A 121 -8.87 -8.84 -5.46
N ASP A 122 -8.99 -7.65 -6.05
CA ASP A 122 -10.16 -7.19 -6.75
C ASP A 122 -9.69 -6.47 -8.01
N LEU A 123 -9.81 -7.16 -9.15
CA LEU A 123 -9.34 -6.64 -10.43
C LEU A 123 -10.28 -5.57 -10.99
N GLU A 124 -11.52 -5.48 -10.50
CA GLU A 124 -12.43 -4.41 -10.89
C GLU A 124 -12.09 -3.13 -10.12
N LEU A 125 -11.84 -3.22 -8.81
CA LEU A 125 -11.38 -2.09 -8.01
C LEU A 125 -9.94 -1.67 -8.31
N GLY A 126 -9.12 -2.58 -8.84
CA GLY A 126 -7.77 -2.28 -9.33
C GLY A 126 -6.67 -2.65 -8.35
N TYR A 127 -6.79 -3.73 -7.58
CA TYR A 127 -5.68 -4.27 -6.81
C TYR A 127 -5.50 -5.78 -6.97
N LEU A 128 -4.24 -6.19 -7.13
CA LEU A 128 -3.81 -7.58 -7.18
C LEU A 128 -2.90 -7.86 -5.99
N GLY A 129 -3.46 -8.44 -4.92
CA GLY A 129 -2.71 -8.83 -3.73
C GLY A 129 -1.43 -9.60 -4.10
N GLN A 130 -0.34 -9.32 -3.39
CA GLN A 130 0.92 -10.03 -3.60
C GLN A 130 0.79 -11.52 -3.28
N ILE A 131 1.82 -12.23 -3.73
CA ILE A 131 2.23 -13.53 -3.18
C ILE A 131 3.42 -13.33 -2.23
N SER A 132 3.70 -14.33 -1.38
CA SER A 132 4.78 -14.24 -0.38
C SER A 132 6.19 -14.15 -0.98
N HIS A 133 6.37 -14.52 -2.25
CA HIS A 133 7.67 -14.54 -2.91
C HIS A 133 8.10 -13.11 -3.29
N LEU A 134 9.13 -12.61 -2.61
CA LEU A 134 9.61 -11.23 -2.79
C LEU A 134 10.12 -11.00 -4.22
N GLY A 135 9.68 -9.90 -4.82
CA GLY A 135 10.07 -9.49 -6.18
C GLY A 135 9.27 -10.13 -7.32
N ASP A 136 8.53 -11.21 -7.07
CA ASP A 136 7.80 -11.95 -8.12
C ASP A 136 6.63 -11.16 -8.71
N MET A 137 6.08 -10.19 -7.96
CA MET A 137 5.04 -9.32 -8.50
C MET A 137 5.57 -8.33 -9.56
N ILE A 138 6.89 -8.10 -9.64
CA ILE A 138 7.48 -7.22 -10.66
C ILE A 138 7.26 -7.78 -12.07
N PRO A 139 7.70 -9.01 -12.42
CA PRO A 139 7.42 -9.58 -13.75
C PRO A 139 5.92 -9.81 -14.01
N VAL A 140 5.14 -10.16 -12.98
CA VAL A 140 3.67 -10.29 -13.11
C VAL A 140 3.04 -8.97 -13.55
N MET A 141 3.35 -7.88 -12.85
CA MET A 141 2.84 -6.55 -13.18
C MET A 141 3.41 -6.02 -14.50
N ALA A 142 4.64 -6.39 -14.86
CA ALA A 142 5.18 -6.12 -16.19
C ALA A 142 4.34 -6.77 -17.30
N GLY A 143 3.90 -8.02 -17.12
CA GLY A 143 3.02 -8.72 -18.07
C GLY A 143 1.61 -8.11 -18.15
N ILE A 144 1.03 -7.74 -17.00
CA ILE A 144 -0.27 -7.06 -16.94
C ILE A 144 -0.21 -5.72 -17.69
N THR A 145 0.79 -4.89 -17.37
CA THR A 145 0.94 -3.57 -17.99
C THR A 145 1.34 -3.63 -19.45
N LEU A 146 2.08 -4.67 -19.87
CA LEU A 146 2.32 -4.95 -21.29
C LEU A 146 1.00 -5.14 -22.04
N THR A 147 0.00 -5.78 -21.42
CA THR A 147 -1.34 -5.92 -22.03
C THR A 147 -2.01 -4.57 -22.27
N PHE A 148 -1.89 -3.62 -21.33
CA PHE A 148 -2.42 -2.26 -21.52
C PHE A 148 -1.79 -1.59 -22.73
N LYS A 149 -0.46 -1.68 -22.86
CA LYS A 149 0.28 -1.16 -24.01
C LYS A 149 -0.16 -1.84 -25.32
N LEU A 150 -0.24 -3.17 -25.35
CA LEU A 150 -0.61 -3.92 -26.56
C LEU A 150 -2.05 -3.63 -27.01
N ARG A 151 -2.95 -3.29 -26.08
CA ARG A 151 -4.34 -2.95 -26.37
C ARG A 151 -4.59 -1.45 -26.56
N GLY A 152 -3.57 -0.60 -26.39
CA GLY A 152 -3.74 0.85 -26.41
C GLY A 152 -4.64 1.39 -25.29
N GLU A 153 -4.70 0.68 -24.16
CA GLU A 153 -5.46 1.12 -22.99
C GLU A 153 -4.65 2.20 -22.24
N PRO A 154 -5.22 3.38 -21.95
CA PRO A 154 -4.53 4.46 -21.26
C PRO A 154 -4.49 4.19 -19.75
N ARG A 155 -3.87 3.07 -19.35
CA ARG A 155 -3.82 2.55 -17.97
C ARG A 155 -2.37 2.38 -17.52
N VAL A 156 -2.13 2.50 -16.22
CA VAL A 156 -0.83 2.19 -15.61
C VAL A 156 -0.97 1.10 -14.56
N GLY A 157 0.11 0.35 -14.38
CA GLY A 157 0.30 -0.50 -13.22
C GLY A 157 1.19 0.17 -12.19
N LEU A 158 0.96 -0.10 -10.92
CA LEU A 158 1.87 0.24 -9.83
C LEU A 158 2.25 -1.01 -9.05
N VAL A 159 3.52 -1.21 -8.73
CA VAL A 159 3.98 -2.36 -7.94
C VAL A 159 4.95 -1.91 -6.87
N TYR A 160 4.76 -2.42 -5.65
CA TYR A 160 5.65 -2.14 -4.52
C TYR A 160 6.71 -3.22 -4.37
N ILE A 161 7.88 -2.84 -3.89
CA ILE A 161 8.94 -3.75 -3.46
C ILE A 161 9.76 -3.13 -2.34
N GLY A 162 9.97 -3.87 -1.26
CA GLY A 162 10.87 -3.43 -0.19
C GLY A 162 12.33 -3.43 -0.64
N ASP A 163 13.16 -2.60 0.00
CA ASP A 163 14.61 -2.54 -0.17
C ASP A 163 15.27 -3.94 -0.21
N GLY A 164 14.84 -4.84 0.67
CA GLY A 164 15.27 -6.23 0.70
C GLY A 164 14.91 -7.03 -0.56
N GLY A 165 13.69 -6.83 -1.06
CA GLY A 165 13.18 -7.47 -2.27
C GLY A 165 13.94 -7.07 -3.53
N THR A 166 14.60 -5.90 -3.55
CA THR A 166 15.41 -5.44 -4.68
C THR A 166 16.71 -6.26 -4.90
N SER A 167 16.97 -7.26 -4.05
CA SER A 167 18.09 -8.19 -4.17
C SER A 167 17.67 -9.57 -4.69
N THR A 168 16.39 -9.80 -5.03
CA THR A 168 15.94 -11.06 -5.64
C THR A 168 16.21 -11.09 -7.15
N GLY A 169 16.43 -12.28 -7.71
CA GLY A 169 16.61 -12.44 -9.15
C GLY A 169 15.40 -11.96 -9.96
N THR A 170 14.19 -12.24 -9.46
CA THR A 170 12.93 -11.89 -10.14
C THR A 170 12.70 -10.38 -10.23
N PHE A 171 13.19 -9.60 -9.27
CA PHE A 171 13.24 -8.13 -9.40
C PHE A 171 14.06 -7.71 -10.63
N HIS A 172 15.28 -8.23 -10.77
CA HIS A 172 16.19 -7.87 -11.85
C HIS A 172 15.65 -8.30 -13.23
N GLU A 173 15.14 -9.52 -13.33
CA GLU A 173 14.55 -10.06 -14.56
C GLU A 173 13.28 -9.30 -14.97
N GLY A 174 12.37 -9.08 -14.03
CA GLY A 174 11.11 -8.39 -14.28
C GLY A 174 11.31 -6.91 -14.65
N LEU A 175 12.20 -6.20 -13.94
CA LEU A 175 12.48 -4.80 -14.23
C LEU A 175 13.15 -4.63 -15.60
N ASN A 176 14.11 -5.50 -15.94
CA ASN A 176 14.75 -5.50 -17.26
C ASN A 176 13.72 -5.74 -18.38
N PHE A 177 12.86 -6.77 -18.23
CA PHE A 177 11.82 -7.07 -19.20
C PHE A 177 10.87 -5.88 -19.38
N ALA A 178 10.37 -5.31 -18.27
CA ALA A 178 9.47 -4.16 -18.30
C ALA A 178 10.11 -2.94 -18.98
N ALA A 179 11.39 -2.69 -18.73
CA ALA A 179 12.15 -1.60 -19.33
C ALA A 179 12.29 -1.76 -20.86
N VAL A 180 12.73 -2.93 -21.32
CA VAL A 180 12.86 -3.27 -22.75
C VAL A 180 11.52 -3.15 -23.46
N GLN A 181 10.45 -3.64 -22.82
CA GLN A 181 9.10 -3.56 -23.35
C GLN A 181 8.45 -2.19 -23.20
N ARG A 182 9.10 -1.23 -22.52
CA ARG A 182 8.53 0.08 -22.17
C ARG A 182 7.13 -0.04 -21.58
N CYS A 183 6.95 -0.96 -20.63
CA CYS A 183 5.67 -1.18 -19.98
C CYS A 183 5.21 0.09 -19.21
N PRO A 184 3.92 0.45 -19.21
CA PRO A 184 3.37 1.54 -18.41
C PRO A 184 3.28 1.13 -16.94
N LEU A 185 4.44 1.01 -16.29
CA LEU A 185 4.60 0.50 -14.94
C LEU A 185 5.33 1.52 -14.05
N VAL A 186 4.76 1.79 -12.88
CA VAL A 186 5.41 2.52 -11.79
C VAL A 186 5.90 1.49 -10.77
N VAL A 187 7.19 1.51 -10.44
CA VAL A 187 7.78 0.67 -9.40
C VAL A 187 8.09 1.55 -8.19
N ILE A 188 7.44 1.26 -7.06
CA ILE A 188 7.72 1.90 -5.78
C ILE A 188 8.68 1.00 -5.00
N ALA A 189 9.91 1.47 -4.79
CA ALA A 189 10.92 0.79 -4.00
C ALA A 189 10.97 1.39 -2.60
N GLU A 190 10.43 0.67 -1.62
CA GLU A 190 10.25 1.11 -0.24
C GLU A 190 11.54 0.90 0.55
N TYR A 191 12.28 1.99 0.76
CA TYR A 191 13.49 2.01 1.56
C TYR A 191 13.13 2.34 3.01
N ASN A 192 12.82 1.31 3.80
CA ASN A 192 12.41 1.44 5.21
C ASN A 192 13.52 1.10 6.21
N ARG A 193 14.76 0.93 5.72
CA ARG A 193 16.01 0.64 6.44
C ARG A 193 16.22 -0.81 6.87
N TRP A 194 15.23 -1.71 6.72
CA TRP A 194 15.33 -3.04 7.31
C TRP A 194 14.64 -4.14 6.49
N ALA A 195 15.44 -5.05 5.94
CA ALA A 195 14.97 -6.32 5.41
C ALA A 195 14.93 -7.38 6.51
N TYR A 196 13.78 -7.53 7.17
CA TYR A 196 13.68 -8.22 8.47
C TYR A 196 14.62 -7.55 9.49
N SER A 197 15.79 -8.15 9.75
CA SER A 197 16.86 -7.66 10.64
C SER A 197 18.14 -7.28 9.90
N THR A 198 18.17 -7.42 8.58
CA THR A 198 19.32 -7.08 7.75
C THR A 198 19.29 -5.58 7.42
N PRO A 199 20.28 -4.80 7.86
CA PRO A 199 20.39 -3.38 7.53
C PRO A 199 20.93 -3.18 6.09
N PRO A 200 20.80 -1.97 5.51
CA PRO A 200 21.07 -1.73 4.08
C PRO A 200 22.52 -2.06 3.67
N GLU A 201 23.49 -1.76 4.54
CA GLU A 201 24.91 -2.05 4.30
C GLU A 201 25.24 -3.56 4.21
N LYS A 202 24.33 -4.42 4.65
CA LYS A 202 24.40 -5.88 4.47
C LYS A 202 23.48 -6.39 3.36
N GLN A 203 22.62 -5.53 2.80
CA GLN A 203 21.60 -5.92 1.81
C GLN A 203 22.01 -5.60 0.36
N PHE A 204 22.66 -4.44 0.13
CA PHE A 204 23.13 -4.02 -1.18
C PHE A 204 24.28 -3.01 -1.08
N ALA A 205 25.10 -2.94 -2.14
CA ALA A 205 26.28 -2.06 -2.19
C ALA A 205 26.01 -0.66 -2.74
N VAL A 206 24.86 -0.45 -3.41
CA VAL A 206 24.48 0.89 -3.90
C VAL A 206 24.12 1.80 -2.75
N LYS A 207 24.34 3.11 -2.90
CA LYS A 207 23.94 4.09 -1.89
C LYS A 207 22.43 4.29 -1.86
N ASP A 208 21.84 4.41 -3.05
CA ASP A 208 20.42 4.70 -3.26
C ASP A 208 19.82 3.66 -4.21
N LEU A 209 18.59 3.20 -3.96
CA LEU A 209 17.95 2.16 -4.78
C LEU A 209 17.72 2.62 -6.23
N VAL A 210 17.60 3.93 -6.46
CA VAL A 210 17.53 4.51 -7.81
C VAL A 210 18.74 4.15 -8.67
N ASP A 211 19.90 3.87 -8.08
CA ASP A 211 21.10 3.48 -8.84
C ASP A 211 20.95 2.10 -9.48
N LYS A 212 20.16 1.20 -8.89
CA LYS A 212 19.81 -0.09 -9.52
C LYS A 212 19.00 0.15 -10.79
N ALA A 213 18.02 1.06 -10.74
CA ALA A 213 17.13 1.36 -11.87
C ALA A 213 17.89 1.95 -13.08
N LYS A 214 18.92 2.78 -12.82
CA LYS A 214 19.80 3.33 -13.87
C LYS A 214 20.46 2.24 -14.71
N GLY A 215 20.83 1.11 -14.10
CA GLY A 215 21.41 -0.04 -14.80
C GLY A 215 20.50 -0.66 -15.87
N TYR A 216 19.20 -0.39 -15.81
CA TYR A 216 18.19 -0.84 -16.79
C TYR A 216 17.73 0.26 -17.75
N GLY A 217 18.36 1.44 -17.70
CA GLY A 217 17.91 2.60 -18.48
C GLY A 217 16.55 3.14 -18.05
N VAL A 218 16.11 2.86 -16.81
CA VAL A 218 14.82 3.29 -16.26
C VAL A 218 14.95 4.66 -15.60
N ALA A 219 14.01 5.56 -15.89
CA ALA A 219 13.93 6.85 -15.21
C ALA A 219 13.60 6.64 -13.73
N ALA A 220 14.36 7.28 -12.85
CA ALA A 220 14.24 7.07 -11.42
C ALA A 220 14.28 8.39 -10.62
N ALA A 221 13.54 8.45 -9.53
CA ALA A 221 13.57 9.56 -8.57
C ALA A 221 13.52 9.04 -7.13
N THR A 222 14.09 9.80 -6.20
CA THR A 222 14.00 9.53 -4.77
C THR A 222 13.01 10.51 -4.14
N VAL A 223 12.17 10.00 -3.24
CA VAL A 223 11.10 10.76 -2.56
C VAL A 223 11.17 10.52 -1.06
N ASP A 224 10.87 11.55 -0.26
CA ASP A 224 10.63 11.39 1.18
C ASP A 224 9.27 10.71 1.37
N GLY A 225 9.29 9.45 1.82
CA GLY A 225 8.09 8.63 2.00
C GLY A 225 7.17 9.08 3.13
N ASN A 226 7.68 9.95 4.00
CA ASN A 226 6.92 10.48 5.13
C ASN A 226 6.38 11.89 4.84
N ASP A 227 6.58 12.39 3.61
CA ASP A 227 5.85 13.52 3.04
C ASP A 227 4.79 13.00 2.05
N VAL A 228 3.55 12.87 2.53
CA VAL A 228 2.45 12.26 1.76
C VAL A 228 2.17 13.03 0.47
N LEU A 229 2.30 14.36 0.48
CA LEU A 229 2.08 15.20 -0.69
C LEU A 229 3.20 15.05 -1.72
N ALA A 230 4.45 14.91 -1.26
CA ALA A 230 5.58 14.62 -2.14
C ALA A 230 5.46 13.25 -2.80
N VAL A 231 5.04 12.22 -2.04
CA VAL A 231 4.76 10.89 -2.59
C VAL A 231 3.65 10.97 -3.65
N TYR A 232 2.51 11.58 -3.30
CA TYR A 232 1.41 11.77 -4.25
C TYR A 232 1.88 12.46 -5.54
N GLN A 233 2.60 13.58 -5.42
CA GLN A 233 3.06 14.34 -6.58
C GLN A 233 4.03 13.54 -7.45
N ALA A 234 5.00 12.86 -6.83
CA ALA A 234 5.98 12.05 -7.56
C ALA A 234 5.31 10.87 -8.26
N THR A 235 4.38 10.18 -7.59
CA THR A 235 3.63 9.07 -8.19
C THR A 235 2.70 9.54 -9.29
N ARG A 236 2.03 10.69 -9.14
CA ARG A 236 1.18 11.27 -10.20
C ARG A 236 2.00 11.55 -11.46
N LEU A 237 3.16 12.21 -11.31
CA LEU A 237 4.05 12.49 -12.43
C LEU A 237 4.60 11.20 -13.07
N ALA A 238 4.94 10.19 -12.25
CA ALA A 238 5.38 8.90 -12.74
C ALA A 238 4.27 8.18 -13.52
N ALA A 239 3.05 8.16 -13.00
CA ALA A 239 1.88 7.59 -13.66
C ALA A 239 1.59 8.30 -14.99
N GLU A 240 1.58 9.63 -15.02
CA GLU A 240 1.38 10.42 -16.25
C GLU A 240 2.43 10.09 -17.32
N ARG A 241 3.71 9.99 -16.94
CA ARG A 241 4.79 9.63 -17.85
C ARG A 241 4.66 8.19 -18.36
N ALA A 242 4.38 7.24 -17.47
CA ALA A 242 4.18 5.84 -17.83
C ALA A 242 3.00 5.70 -18.80
N ARG A 243 1.87 6.35 -18.50
CA ARG A 243 0.65 6.40 -19.34
C ARG A 243 0.93 7.03 -20.70
N GLY A 244 1.76 8.08 -20.73
CA GLY A 244 2.24 8.75 -21.94
C GLY A 244 3.28 7.94 -22.74
N GLY A 245 3.60 6.71 -22.34
CA GLY A 245 4.49 5.82 -23.07
C GLY A 245 5.98 6.01 -22.77
N ALA A 246 6.34 6.73 -21.71
CA ALA A 246 7.75 6.86 -21.26
C ALA A 246 8.31 5.55 -20.68
N GLY A 247 7.49 4.49 -20.60
CA GLY A 247 7.86 3.20 -20.04
C GLY A 247 7.94 3.24 -18.52
N VAL A 248 8.76 2.35 -17.96
CA VAL A 248 8.87 2.17 -16.51
C VAL A 248 9.33 3.46 -15.84
N GLN A 249 8.68 3.82 -14.72
CA GLN A 249 9.14 4.86 -13.81
C GLN A 249 9.44 4.23 -12.45
N PHE A 250 10.63 4.50 -11.91
CA PHE A 250 11.08 3.95 -10.62
C PHE A 250 11.10 5.06 -9.56
N LEU A 251 10.44 4.84 -8.44
CA LEU A 251 10.47 5.75 -7.30
C LEU A 251 11.08 5.04 -6.10
N GLU A 252 12.24 5.48 -5.65
CA GLU A 252 12.74 5.11 -4.33
C GLU A 252 12.03 5.97 -3.29
N VAL A 253 11.29 5.33 -2.40
CA VAL A 253 10.55 6.03 -1.34
C VAL A 253 11.25 5.74 -0.02
N LYS A 254 11.86 6.79 0.56
CA LYS A 254 12.64 6.67 1.79
C LYS A 254 11.76 6.93 3.01
N THR A 255 11.61 5.90 3.82
CA THR A 255 10.72 5.88 4.99
C THR A 255 11.39 5.10 6.13
N TYR A 256 10.65 4.72 7.16
CA TYR A 256 11.15 3.97 8.30
C TYR A 256 10.14 3.00 8.87
N ARG A 257 10.55 1.74 9.05
CA ARG A 257 9.72 0.72 9.69
C ARG A 257 9.80 0.85 11.21
N ARG A 258 8.78 1.44 11.84
CA ARG A 258 8.76 1.73 13.29
C ARG A 258 8.29 0.58 14.18
N LYS A 259 7.96 -0.56 13.58
CA LYS A 259 7.63 -1.81 14.27
C LYS A 259 8.51 -2.94 13.77
N GLY A 260 8.51 -4.04 14.54
CA GLY A 260 9.09 -5.29 14.12
C GLY A 260 8.60 -5.72 12.74
N HIS A 261 9.36 -6.60 12.10
CA HIS A 261 9.01 -7.10 10.79
C HIS A 261 7.57 -7.65 10.79
N ALA A 262 7.22 -8.46 11.78
CA ALA A 262 5.83 -8.82 12.05
C ALA A 262 5.48 -8.41 13.48
N GLU A 263 4.20 -8.45 13.86
CA GLU A 263 3.75 -8.07 15.20
C GLU A 263 4.39 -8.92 16.32
N HIS A 264 4.88 -10.14 16.00
CA HIS A 264 5.61 -10.99 16.95
C HIS A 264 7.12 -10.71 17.02
N ASP A 265 7.68 -9.88 16.14
CA ASP A 265 9.09 -9.52 16.12
C ASP A 265 9.36 -8.37 17.10
N ASP A 266 10.22 -8.62 18.07
CA ASP A 266 10.56 -7.69 19.16
C ASP A 266 11.55 -6.59 18.75
N GLN A 267 12.05 -6.62 17.51
CA GLN A 267 12.91 -5.61 16.89
C GLN A 267 14.17 -5.24 17.69
N HIS A 268 14.72 -6.15 18.51
CA HIS A 268 15.90 -5.89 19.36
C HIS A 268 17.16 -5.46 18.58
N TYR A 269 17.22 -5.72 17.28
CA TYR A 269 18.32 -5.35 16.38
C TYR A 269 18.26 -3.89 15.90
N VAL A 270 17.16 -3.18 16.18
CA VAL A 270 16.99 -1.77 15.80
C VAL A 270 17.39 -0.86 16.96
N PRO A 271 18.28 0.13 16.75
CA PRO A 271 18.64 1.08 17.80
C PRO A 271 17.41 1.83 18.37
N PRO A 272 17.19 1.83 19.70
CA PRO A 272 16.04 2.50 20.30
C PRO A 272 15.97 4.00 20.02
N ASP A 273 17.11 4.71 20.05
CA ASP A 273 17.18 6.16 19.80
C ASP A 273 16.75 6.52 18.37
N GLU A 274 17.01 5.61 17.41
CA GLU A 274 16.62 5.78 16.02
C GLU A 274 15.10 5.69 15.88
N LEU A 275 14.48 4.66 16.47
CA LEU A 275 13.02 4.50 16.51
C LEU A 275 12.34 5.71 17.15
N ASP A 276 12.88 6.18 18.27
CA ASP A 276 12.37 7.34 19.00
C ASP A 276 12.43 8.63 18.18
N TRP A 277 13.53 8.84 17.45
CA TRP A 277 13.67 9.99 16.57
C TRP A 277 12.64 9.96 15.44
N TRP A 278 12.52 8.82 14.73
CA TRP A 278 11.54 8.67 13.66
C TRP A 278 10.10 8.83 14.15
N ALA A 279 9.81 8.30 15.34
CA ALA A 279 8.50 8.44 15.95
C ALA A 279 8.13 9.89 16.30
N LYS A 280 9.08 10.68 16.80
CA LYS A 280 8.80 12.05 17.28
C LYS A 280 8.91 13.11 16.19
N GLN A 281 9.78 12.88 15.20
CA GLN A 281 10.16 13.91 14.24
C GLN A 281 9.65 13.64 12.83
N ASN A 282 9.25 12.39 12.54
CA ASN A 282 9.05 11.96 11.16
C ASN A 282 7.90 10.94 10.99
N ASP A 283 6.84 11.05 11.78
CA ASP A 283 5.60 10.31 11.53
C ASP A 283 4.86 10.93 10.33
N PRO A 284 4.51 10.14 9.28
CA PRO A 284 3.84 10.66 8.09
C PRO A 284 2.50 11.32 8.40
N LEU A 285 1.76 10.81 9.38
CA LEU A 285 0.44 11.30 9.76
C LEU A 285 0.56 12.64 10.49
N ASP A 286 1.46 12.72 11.47
CA ASP A 286 1.70 13.96 12.22
C ASP A 286 2.25 15.06 11.31
N ARG A 287 3.16 14.70 10.38
CA ARG A 287 3.68 15.62 9.37
C ARG A 287 2.57 16.14 8.45
N TYR A 288 1.68 15.27 7.99
CA TYR A 288 0.57 15.64 7.12
C TYR A 288 -0.41 16.58 7.84
N VAL A 289 -0.84 16.25 9.05
CA VAL A 289 -1.70 17.12 9.89
C VAL A 289 -1.06 18.49 10.10
N LYS A 290 0.22 18.51 10.46
CA LYS A 290 0.97 19.75 10.66
C LYS A 290 0.99 20.60 9.38
N GLN A 291 1.24 20.00 8.22
CA GLN A 291 1.20 20.73 6.94
C GLN A 291 -0.20 21.32 6.66
N LEU A 292 -1.27 20.52 6.83
CA LEU A 292 -2.64 20.97 6.59
C LEU A 292 -3.02 22.20 7.44
N VAL A 293 -2.71 22.14 8.75
CA VAL A 293 -3.06 23.20 9.70
C VAL A 293 -2.17 24.43 9.53
N GLN A 294 -0.86 24.24 9.37
CA GLN A 294 0.09 25.37 9.22
C GLN A 294 -0.16 26.21 7.96
N HIS A 295 -0.77 25.62 6.94
CA HIS A 295 -1.13 26.31 5.70
C HIS A 295 -2.59 26.75 5.64
N ASP A 296 -3.36 26.62 6.73
CA ASP A 296 -4.79 26.97 6.77
C ASP A 296 -5.61 26.29 5.65
N TRP A 297 -5.21 25.10 5.21
CA TRP A 297 -5.91 24.34 4.15
C TRP A 297 -7.13 23.61 4.71
N VAL A 298 -7.00 23.11 5.94
CA VAL A 298 -8.02 22.36 6.69
C VAL A 298 -7.94 22.79 8.14
N ASP A 299 -9.07 22.88 8.85
CA ASP A 299 -9.08 23.22 10.27
C ASP A 299 -9.05 21.98 11.18
N GLU A 300 -8.68 22.17 12.44
CA GLU A 300 -8.55 21.07 13.41
C GLU A 300 -9.88 20.36 13.70
N ARG A 301 -11.01 21.06 13.58
CA ARG A 301 -12.33 20.48 13.84
C ARG A 301 -12.68 19.45 12.76
N GLU A 302 -12.37 19.74 11.51
CA GLU A 302 -12.62 18.79 10.42
C GLU A 302 -11.76 17.54 10.51
N LEU A 303 -10.50 17.70 10.96
CA LEU A 303 -9.64 16.55 11.25
C LEU A 303 -10.24 15.69 12.38
N SER A 304 -10.74 16.32 13.44
CA SER A 304 -11.44 15.63 14.53
C SER A 304 -12.72 14.93 14.05
N ASP A 305 -13.48 15.55 13.15
CA ASP A 305 -14.68 14.93 12.57
C ASP A 305 -14.30 13.71 11.72
N VAL A 306 -13.23 13.76 10.93
CA VAL A 306 -12.72 12.60 10.19
C VAL A 306 -12.27 11.48 11.14
N ASP A 307 -11.57 11.81 12.22
CA ASP A 307 -11.12 10.84 13.21
C ASP A 307 -12.28 10.07 13.84
N GLU A 308 -13.35 10.78 14.21
CA GLU A 308 -14.54 10.15 14.79
C GLU A 308 -15.27 9.26 13.78
N HIS A 309 -15.42 9.70 12.53
CA HIS A 309 -16.02 8.86 11.48
C HIS A 309 -15.21 7.58 11.24
N VAL A 310 -13.88 7.67 11.18
CA VAL A 310 -13.00 6.50 11.03
C VAL A 310 -13.16 5.56 12.23
N ARG A 311 -13.20 6.09 13.46
CA ARG A 311 -13.39 5.28 14.66
C ARG A 311 -14.69 4.49 14.59
N VAL A 312 -15.81 5.16 14.28
CA VAL A 312 -17.13 4.53 14.14
C VAL A 312 -17.12 3.48 13.03
N GLU A 313 -16.55 3.78 11.85
CA GLU A 313 -16.44 2.83 10.74
C GLU A 313 -15.69 1.54 11.13
N ILE A 314 -14.59 1.67 11.88
CA ILE A 314 -13.80 0.52 12.35
C ILE A 314 -14.53 -0.28 13.43
N ASP A 315 -15.24 0.39 14.34
CA ASP A 315 -16.07 -0.26 15.35
C ASP A 315 -17.18 -1.09 14.69
N GLU A 316 -17.96 -0.47 13.81
CA GLU A 316 -19.04 -1.14 13.07
C GLU A 316 -18.52 -2.32 12.24
N ALA A 317 -17.39 -2.13 11.53
CA ALA A 317 -16.78 -3.20 10.74
C ALA A 317 -16.27 -4.36 11.61
N THR A 318 -15.77 -4.07 12.82
CA THR A 318 -15.33 -5.11 13.77
C THR A 318 -16.52 -5.90 14.28
N ASP A 319 -17.55 -5.21 14.79
CA ASP A 319 -18.74 -5.83 15.35
C ASP A 319 -19.47 -6.69 14.31
N ALA A 320 -19.47 -6.24 13.05
CA ALA A 320 -20.10 -6.96 11.95
C ALA A 320 -19.46 -8.33 11.64
N CYS A 321 -18.16 -8.53 11.91
CA CYS A 321 -17.46 -9.73 11.46
C CYS A 321 -16.76 -10.55 12.56
N VAL A 322 -16.56 -10.00 13.76
CA VAL A 322 -15.74 -10.64 14.78
C VAL A 322 -16.27 -12.01 15.23
N ASP A 323 -17.59 -12.18 15.25
CA ASP A 323 -18.26 -13.41 15.67
C ASP A 323 -18.73 -14.29 14.48
N GLU A 324 -18.38 -13.92 13.24
CA GLU A 324 -18.66 -14.75 12.08
C GLU A 324 -17.95 -16.11 12.15
N PRO A 325 -18.51 -17.16 11.56
CA PRO A 325 -17.89 -18.48 11.58
C PRO A 325 -16.62 -18.54 10.72
N LEU A 326 -15.73 -19.46 11.11
CA LEU A 326 -14.63 -19.90 10.25
C LEU A 326 -15.18 -20.72 9.06
N PRO A 327 -14.47 -20.79 7.93
CA PRO A 327 -14.86 -21.62 6.79
C PRO A 327 -14.87 -23.10 7.15
N GLN A 328 -15.79 -23.85 6.54
CA GLN A 328 -15.79 -25.32 6.59
C GLN A 328 -14.57 -25.87 5.83
N GLY A 329 -14.00 -26.98 6.29
CA GLY A 329 -12.75 -27.54 5.73
C GLY A 329 -12.86 -27.90 4.24
N GLU A 330 -14.04 -28.34 3.79
CA GLU A 330 -14.32 -28.72 2.40
C GLU A 330 -14.17 -27.54 1.43
N THR A 331 -14.28 -26.31 1.93
CA THR A 331 -14.08 -25.09 1.12
C THR A 331 -12.64 -24.92 0.65
N ALA A 332 -11.67 -25.68 1.18
CA ALA A 332 -10.30 -25.72 0.68
C ALA A 332 -10.16 -26.43 -0.68
N LEU A 333 -11.14 -27.24 -1.08
CA LEU A 333 -11.07 -28.07 -2.30
C LEU A 333 -11.39 -27.34 -3.63
N PRO A 334 -12.44 -26.51 -3.74
CA PRO A 334 -12.78 -25.85 -5.00
C PRO A 334 -11.89 -24.64 -5.29
N GLY A 335 -11.58 -24.37 -6.56
CA GLY A 335 -10.79 -23.20 -7.00
C GLY A 335 -9.33 -23.50 -7.35
N VAL A 336 -8.87 -24.75 -7.20
CA VAL A 336 -7.53 -25.19 -7.64
C VAL A 336 -7.40 -25.24 -9.17
N TYR A 337 -8.47 -25.65 -9.86
CA TYR A 337 -8.57 -25.67 -11.32
C TYR A 337 -9.94 -25.14 -11.75
N ALA A 338 -10.05 -24.68 -13.01
CA ALA A 338 -11.33 -24.35 -13.62
C ALA A 338 -12.23 -25.60 -13.77
N ASN A 339 -13.55 -25.38 -13.86
CA ASN A 339 -14.50 -26.45 -14.16
C ASN A 339 -14.80 -26.54 -15.67
N PRO A 340 -15.04 -27.76 -16.23
CA PRO A 340 -15.00 -29.05 -15.54
C PRO A 340 -13.56 -29.44 -15.17
N ARG A 341 -13.44 -30.22 -14.09
CA ARG A 341 -12.15 -30.67 -13.57
C ARG A 341 -11.33 -31.36 -14.66
N ALA A 342 -10.06 -31.00 -14.81
CA ALA A 342 -9.14 -31.62 -15.76
C ALA A 342 -8.75 -33.08 -15.39
N ALA A 343 -9.10 -33.54 -14.19
CA ALA A 343 -8.87 -34.91 -13.75
C ALA A 343 -10.01 -35.40 -12.83
N GLU A 344 -10.30 -36.70 -12.91
CA GLU A 344 -11.31 -37.38 -12.10
C GLU A 344 -10.88 -37.39 -10.61
N ARG A 345 -11.85 -37.30 -9.69
CA ARG A 345 -11.56 -37.43 -8.25
C ARG A 345 -11.04 -38.85 -7.99
N LEU A 346 -9.80 -38.97 -7.54
CA LEU A 346 -9.24 -40.26 -7.13
C LEU A 346 -9.99 -40.81 -5.90
N TRP A 347 -10.23 -42.11 -5.93
CA TRP A 347 -11.12 -42.91 -5.07
C TRP A 347 -10.89 -42.78 -3.55
N PHE A 348 -9.74 -42.28 -3.09
CA PHE A 348 -9.41 -42.14 -1.66
C PHE A 348 -10.03 -40.90 -0.99
N ARG A 349 -10.85 -40.11 -1.69
CA ARG A 349 -11.60 -38.96 -1.13
C ARG A 349 -13.08 -39.23 -0.88
N ASN A 350 -13.51 -40.50 -0.91
CA ASN A 350 -14.86 -40.95 -0.55
C ASN A 350 -14.88 -41.73 0.78
N LEU A 351 -13.83 -41.64 1.61
CA LEU A 351 -13.79 -42.21 2.95
C LEU A 351 -14.15 -41.17 4.00
#